data_AF-A0A8J3DI71-F1
#
_entry.id   AF-A0A8J3DI71-F1
#
_cell.length_a   1.000
_cell.length_b   1.000
_cell.length_c   1.000
_cell.angle_alpha   90.00
_cell.angle_beta   90.00
_cell.angle_gamma   90.00
#
_symmetry.space_group_name_H-M   'P 1'
#
loop_
_entity.id
_entity.type
_entity.pdbx_description
1 polymer ?
#
loop_
_entity_poly.entity_id
_entity_poly.type
_entity_poly.pdbx_seq_one_letter_code
_entity_poly.pdbx_strand_id
1 'polypeptide(L)'
;MTYFPPRTFALIAACMLAVITAHARIGESKSTIERRITAGNRGIVIDDDIANFYLDRSPLKSAMLTPNSKGELVPHDDLNLSVGVYYKKVGNDRAFSSELVGRDGKPVREPDGWLLFVVYYKDRSVLEVYTRSGSINEAESNGLLAMNQASSSWVKGALPEDKYPNKDYKPLLPNNLHRTDGEMAANLNGNSIMIFMINTDDLLGKAKKERENQSAPDSLAGF
;
A
#
# COMPACT_ATOMS: atom_id res chain seq x y z
N MET A 1 18.58 -37.24 -49.33
CA MET A 1 17.37 -36.41 -49.18
C MET A 1 16.53 -37.02 -48.07
N THR A 2 16.72 -36.55 -46.84
CA THR A 2 16.01 -37.04 -45.65
C THR A 2 14.94 -36.03 -45.27
N TYR A 3 13.68 -36.45 -45.41
CA TYR A 3 12.47 -35.67 -45.13
C TYR A 3 12.16 -35.79 -43.63
N PHE A 4 12.17 -34.69 -42.89
CA PHE A 4 11.68 -34.63 -41.50
C PHE A 4 10.24 -34.07 -41.50
N PRO A 5 9.27 -34.71 -40.82
CA PRO A 5 7.90 -34.21 -40.77
C PRO A 5 7.72 -33.11 -39.69
N PRO A 6 6.94 -32.04 -39.95
CA PRO A 6 6.79 -30.92 -39.02
C PRO A 6 5.51 -31.10 -38.17
N ARG A 7 5.50 -31.99 -37.18
CA ARG A 7 4.29 -32.20 -36.35
C ARG A 7 4.51 -32.40 -34.85
N THR A 8 5.65 -31.96 -34.30
CA THR A 8 5.97 -32.13 -32.87
C THR A 8 6.49 -30.88 -32.16
N PHE A 9 6.18 -29.67 -32.68
CA PHE A 9 6.58 -28.41 -32.02
C PHE A 9 5.44 -27.55 -31.48
N ALA A 10 4.18 -27.99 -31.63
CA ALA A 10 3.02 -27.17 -31.25
C ALA A 10 2.51 -27.37 -29.80
N LEU A 11 3.12 -28.24 -29.00
CA LEU A 11 2.61 -28.59 -27.66
C LEU A 11 3.46 -28.09 -26.48
N ILE A 12 4.63 -27.49 -26.72
CA ILE A 12 5.48 -26.95 -25.65
C ILE A 12 5.35 -25.42 -25.53
N ALA A 13 4.93 -24.72 -26.59
CA ALA A 13 4.69 -23.27 -26.54
C ALA A 13 3.37 -22.87 -25.85
N ALA A 14 2.44 -23.82 -25.65
CA ALA A 14 1.15 -23.57 -25.01
C ALA A 14 1.19 -23.60 -23.47
N CYS A 15 2.30 -24.04 -22.86
CA CYS A 15 2.47 -24.04 -21.39
C CYS A 15 3.28 -22.84 -20.86
N MET A 16 3.77 -21.94 -21.74
CA MET A 16 4.42 -20.68 -21.33
C MET A 16 3.49 -19.45 -21.45
N LEU A 17 2.25 -19.64 -21.91
CA LEU A 17 1.21 -18.62 -21.89
C LEU A 17 0.24 -18.93 -20.74
N ALA A 18 0.27 -18.09 -19.71
CA ALA A 18 -0.52 -18.12 -18.48
C ALA A 18 0.07 -18.92 -17.29
N VAL A 19 1.34 -18.70 -16.97
CA VAL A 19 1.64 -18.40 -15.55
C VAL A 19 1.45 -16.90 -15.39
N ILE A 20 0.18 -16.46 -15.32
CA ILE A 20 -0.10 -15.24 -14.56
C ILE A 20 0.22 -15.69 -13.15
N THR A 21 1.42 -15.38 -12.67
CA THR A 21 1.68 -15.46 -11.24
C THR A 21 0.57 -14.66 -10.58
N ALA A 22 -0.36 -15.36 -9.93
CA ALA A 22 -1.35 -14.76 -9.05
C ALA A 22 -0.59 -14.23 -7.83
N HIS A 23 0.25 -13.22 -8.05
CA HIS A 23 0.91 -12.49 -7.00
C HIS A 23 -0.05 -11.42 -6.55
N ALA A 24 -0.12 -11.22 -5.24
CA ALA A 24 -0.77 -10.04 -4.71
C ALA A 24 -0.10 -8.80 -5.33
N ARG A 25 -0.88 -7.74 -5.55
CA ARG A 25 -0.32 -6.47 -6.05
C ARG A 25 0.67 -5.85 -5.08
N ILE A 26 0.45 -6.03 -3.77
CA ILE A 26 1.48 -5.73 -2.79
C ILE A 26 2.72 -6.60 -3.04
N GLY A 27 3.87 -5.95 -3.22
CA GLY A 27 5.13 -6.54 -3.71
C GLY A 27 5.50 -6.11 -5.14
N GLU A 28 4.63 -5.37 -5.83
CA GLU A 28 4.95 -4.73 -7.11
C GLU A 28 6.10 -3.70 -6.93
N SER A 29 6.89 -3.50 -7.99
CA SER A 29 7.86 -2.39 -8.01
C SER A 29 7.17 -1.04 -8.13
N LYS A 30 7.79 0.05 -7.65
CA LYS A 30 7.28 1.42 -7.84
C LYS A 30 6.95 1.72 -9.30
N SER A 31 7.86 1.38 -10.20
CA SER A 31 7.67 1.54 -11.66
C SER A 31 6.48 0.76 -12.22
N THR A 32 6.15 -0.40 -11.64
CA THR A 32 4.99 -1.21 -12.06
C THR A 32 3.69 -0.60 -11.57
N ILE A 33 3.67 -0.14 -10.32
CA ILE A 33 2.52 0.56 -9.73
C ILE A 33 2.23 1.84 -10.50
N GLU A 34 3.24 2.67 -10.75
CA GLU A 34 3.09 3.92 -11.48
C GLU A 34 2.57 3.69 -12.89
N ARG A 35 3.11 2.69 -13.61
CA ARG A 35 2.61 2.29 -14.93
C ARG A 35 1.15 1.86 -14.88
N ARG A 36 0.72 1.10 -13.86
CA ARG A 36 -0.66 0.65 -13.68
C ARG A 36 -1.62 1.80 -13.36
N ILE A 37 -1.21 2.70 -12.47
CA ILE A 37 -2.05 3.82 -12.02
C ILE A 37 -2.27 4.80 -13.17
N THR A 38 -1.18 5.17 -13.84
CA THR A 38 -1.17 6.16 -14.93
C THR A 38 -1.63 5.58 -16.27
N ALA A 39 -1.87 4.26 -16.35
CA ALA A 39 -2.35 3.60 -17.55
C ALA A 39 -3.62 4.26 -18.12
N GLY A 40 -3.50 4.74 -19.37
CA GLY A 40 -4.58 5.44 -20.07
C GLY A 40 -4.85 6.85 -19.55
N ASN A 41 -3.88 7.49 -18.88
CA ASN A 41 -3.98 8.84 -18.30
C ASN A 41 -5.08 8.98 -17.22
N ARG A 42 -5.47 7.88 -16.57
CA ARG A 42 -6.55 7.86 -15.57
C ARG A 42 -6.06 8.10 -14.14
N GLY A 43 -4.77 8.28 -13.95
CA GLY A 43 -4.17 8.58 -12.67
C GLY A 43 -2.87 9.36 -12.86
N ILE A 44 -2.45 10.02 -11.79
CA ILE A 44 -1.27 10.88 -11.74
C ILE A 44 -0.49 10.60 -10.46
N VAL A 45 0.81 10.86 -10.51
CA VAL A 45 1.62 11.03 -9.31
C VAL A 45 1.32 12.41 -8.75
N ILE A 46 1.17 12.52 -7.42
CA ILE A 46 0.91 13.79 -6.75
C ILE A 46 2.25 14.43 -6.40
N ASP A 47 2.40 15.71 -6.75
CA ASP A 47 3.60 16.51 -6.44
C ASP A 47 3.79 16.70 -4.94
N ASP A 48 5.04 16.84 -4.48
CA ASP A 48 5.43 16.80 -3.06
C ASP A 48 4.67 17.79 -2.16
N ASP A 49 4.41 19.01 -2.64
CA ASP A 49 3.68 20.05 -1.89
C ASP A 49 2.24 19.60 -1.57
N ILE A 50 1.58 18.95 -2.52
CA ILE A 50 0.21 18.44 -2.36
C ILE A 50 0.25 17.08 -1.65
N ALA A 51 1.28 16.27 -1.90
CA ALA A 51 1.45 14.96 -1.27
C ALA A 51 1.53 15.08 0.25
N ASN A 52 2.30 16.04 0.78
CA ASN A 52 2.39 16.31 2.22
C ASN A 52 1.02 16.61 2.85
N PHE A 53 0.18 17.40 2.16
CA PHE A 53 -1.18 17.69 2.63
C PHE A 53 -2.03 16.42 2.78
N TYR A 54 -1.93 15.48 1.84
CA TYR A 54 -2.68 14.22 1.90
C TYR A 54 -2.07 13.24 2.91
N LEU A 55 -0.74 13.16 3.02
CA LEU A 55 -0.05 12.33 3.99
C LEU A 55 -0.42 12.71 5.43
N ASP A 56 -0.53 14.01 5.70
CA ASP A 56 -0.93 14.56 6.99
C ASP A 56 -2.32 14.10 7.46
N ARG A 57 -3.17 13.71 6.51
CA ARG A 57 -4.54 13.23 6.74
C ARG A 57 -4.68 11.72 6.52
N SER A 58 -3.59 11.06 6.15
CA SER A 58 -3.61 9.64 5.85
C SER A 58 -3.57 8.80 7.13
N PRO A 59 -4.10 7.56 7.10
CA PRO A 59 -3.88 6.58 8.17
C PRO A 59 -2.40 6.26 8.44
N LEU A 60 -1.48 6.63 7.55
CA LEU A 60 -0.04 6.38 7.70
C LEU A 60 0.62 7.30 8.72
N LYS A 61 0.08 8.52 8.90
CA LYS A 61 0.73 9.58 9.69
C LYS A 61 1.19 9.08 11.06
N SER A 62 0.27 8.52 11.84
CA SER A 62 0.54 8.10 13.22
C SER A 62 1.40 6.85 13.34
N ALA A 63 1.48 6.04 12.28
CA ALA A 63 2.16 4.75 12.33
C ALA A 63 3.61 4.80 11.84
N MET A 64 3.91 5.70 10.89
CA MET A 64 5.17 5.59 10.14
C MET A 64 5.76 6.90 9.65
N LEU A 65 5.07 8.04 9.80
CA LEU A 65 5.56 9.32 9.29
C LEU A 65 6.01 10.24 10.43
N THR A 66 7.11 10.95 10.18
CA THR A 66 7.66 11.99 11.05
C THR A 66 7.98 13.22 10.21
N PRO A 67 7.81 14.44 10.74
CA PRO A 67 8.27 15.64 10.05
C PRO A 67 9.82 15.65 9.99
N ASN A 68 10.37 15.97 8.83
CA ASN A 68 11.80 16.29 8.68
C ASN A 68 12.10 17.74 9.11
N SER A 69 13.34 18.19 8.94
CA SER A 69 13.77 19.56 9.30
C SER A 69 13.04 20.68 8.56
N LYS A 70 12.38 20.36 7.43
CA LYS A 70 11.56 21.28 6.64
C LYS A 70 10.06 21.15 6.94
N GLY A 71 9.66 20.25 7.83
CA GLY A 71 8.27 19.97 8.16
C GLY A 71 7.56 19.02 7.19
N GLU A 72 8.27 18.42 6.24
CA GLU A 72 7.71 17.44 5.29
C GLU A 72 7.55 16.09 5.99
N LEU A 73 6.44 15.40 5.76
CA LEU A 73 6.17 14.09 6.36
C LEU A 73 6.91 13.00 5.59
N VAL A 74 7.93 12.44 6.23
CA VAL A 74 8.75 11.36 5.67
C VAL A 74 8.62 10.11 6.53
N PRO A 75 8.82 8.90 5.96
CA PRO A 75 8.93 7.70 6.76
C PRO A 75 10.06 7.80 7.77
N HIS A 76 9.97 7.05 8.87
CA HIS A 76 11.08 6.99 9.82
C HIS A 76 12.38 6.49 9.13
N ASP A 77 13.46 7.24 9.32
CA ASP A 77 14.76 7.03 8.66
C ASP A 77 15.40 5.66 8.98
N ASP A 78 15.02 5.05 10.11
CA ASP A 78 15.52 3.76 10.60
C ASP A 78 15.10 2.56 9.75
N LEU A 79 14.08 2.70 8.87
CA LEU A 79 13.47 1.58 8.16
C LEU A 79 13.73 1.56 6.64
N ASN A 80 14.45 2.55 6.09
CA ASN A 80 14.70 2.70 4.64
C ASN A 80 13.42 2.56 3.80
N LEU A 81 12.37 3.26 4.27
CA LEU A 81 11.06 3.31 3.64
C LEU A 81 10.94 4.58 2.80
N SER A 82 10.16 4.52 1.73
CA SER A 82 9.70 5.71 0.99
C SER A 82 8.20 5.61 0.75
N VAL A 83 7.56 6.75 0.48
CA VAL A 83 6.12 6.81 0.22
C VAL A 83 5.85 7.45 -1.13
N GLY A 84 4.97 6.82 -1.92
CA GLY A 84 4.38 7.41 -3.11
C GLY A 84 2.93 7.78 -2.85
N VAL A 85 2.52 8.93 -3.37
CA VAL A 85 1.14 9.40 -3.29
C VAL A 85 0.60 9.59 -4.70
N TYR A 86 -0.54 8.97 -4.96
CA TYR A 86 -1.14 8.91 -6.28
C TYR A 86 -2.61 9.29 -6.22
N TYR A 87 -3.08 9.91 -7.29
CA TYR A 87 -4.50 10.15 -7.51
C TYR A 87 -4.98 9.36 -8.73
N LYS A 88 -6.16 8.77 -8.62
CA LYS A 88 -6.82 8.08 -9.73
C LYS A 88 -8.27 8.53 -9.83
N LYS A 89 -8.68 9.02 -10.99
CA LYS A 89 -10.06 9.43 -11.24
C LYS A 89 -10.98 8.21 -11.35
N VAL A 90 -12.24 8.37 -10.94
CA VAL A 90 -13.26 7.33 -11.13
C VAL A 90 -13.75 7.34 -12.58
N GLY A 91 -14.04 6.16 -13.12
CA GLY A 91 -14.51 6.01 -14.49
C GLY A 91 -13.38 6.04 -15.52
N ASN A 92 -13.71 6.56 -16.70
CA ASN A 92 -12.83 6.52 -17.88
C ASN A 92 -12.19 7.87 -18.22
N ASP A 93 -12.45 8.88 -17.40
CA ASP A 93 -11.93 10.22 -17.64
C ASP A 93 -10.44 10.33 -17.32
N ARG A 94 -9.79 11.27 -18.01
CA ARG A 94 -8.42 11.65 -17.73
C ARG A 94 -8.33 12.36 -16.37
N ALA A 95 -7.30 12.02 -15.60
CA ALA A 95 -6.96 12.68 -14.34
C ALA A 95 -6.07 13.90 -14.59
N PHE A 96 -6.30 14.97 -13.83
CA PHE A 96 -5.53 16.22 -13.91
C PHE A 96 -5.17 16.74 -12.51
N SER A 97 -3.98 17.32 -12.35
CA SER A 97 -3.56 17.92 -11.07
C SER A 97 -4.48 19.05 -10.60
N SER A 98 -5.16 19.74 -11.52
CA SER A 98 -6.16 20.76 -11.20
C SER A 98 -7.36 20.22 -10.42
N GLU A 99 -7.60 18.91 -10.43
CA GLU A 99 -8.67 18.28 -9.64
C GLU A 99 -8.30 18.18 -8.15
N LEU A 100 -7.01 18.33 -7.84
CA LEU A 100 -6.47 18.31 -6.49
C LEU A 100 -6.36 19.71 -5.89
N VAL A 101 -6.62 20.77 -6.66
CA VAL A 101 -6.46 22.17 -6.23
C VAL A 101 -7.78 22.93 -6.38
N GLY A 102 -8.26 23.49 -5.28
CA GLY A 102 -9.48 24.29 -5.23
C GLY A 102 -9.34 25.65 -5.90
N ARG A 103 -10.46 26.37 -6.03
CA ARG A 103 -10.48 27.74 -6.61
C ARG A 103 -9.65 28.75 -5.82
N ASP A 104 -9.41 28.47 -4.54
CA ASP A 104 -8.58 29.26 -3.64
C ASP A 104 -7.08 28.90 -3.72
N GLY A 105 -6.69 28.02 -4.64
CA GLY A 105 -5.31 27.57 -4.82
C GLY A 105 -4.85 26.56 -3.78
N LYS A 106 -5.75 26.04 -2.92
CA LYS A 106 -5.39 25.09 -1.86
C LYS A 106 -5.73 23.65 -2.24
N PRO A 107 -5.05 22.65 -1.67
CA PRO A 107 -5.40 21.26 -1.89
C PRO A 107 -6.86 20.94 -1.50
N VAL A 108 -7.56 20.23 -2.37
CA VAL A 108 -8.92 19.74 -2.13
C VAL A 108 -8.84 18.62 -1.09
N ARG A 109 -9.59 18.73 0.00
CA ARG A 109 -9.58 17.73 1.08
C ARG A 109 -9.99 16.33 0.62
N GLU A 110 -11.02 16.26 -0.21
CA GLU A 110 -11.62 15.01 -0.69
C GLU A 110 -11.80 15.10 -2.21
N PRO A 111 -10.73 14.89 -3.00
CA PRO A 111 -10.83 14.96 -4.46
C PRO A 111 -11.74 13.83 -4.97
N ASP A 112 -12.55 14.09 -6.00
CA ASP A 112 -13.42 13.06 -6.56
C ASP A 112 -12.61 12.00 -7.31
N GLY A 113 -12.23 10.95 -6.58
CA GLY A 113 -11.45 9.84 -7.08
C GLY A 113 -10.94 8.97 -5.95
N TRP A 114 -9.85 8.28 -6.24
CA TRP A 114 -9.07 7.51 -5.30
C TRP A 114 -7.77 8.24 -5.01
N LEU A 115 -7.46 8.39 -3.73
CA LEU A 115 -6.10 8.63 -3.26
C LEU A 115 -5.49 7.27 -2.92
N LEU A 116 -4.28 7.03 -3.42
CA LEU A 116 -3.51 5.82 -3.15
C LEU A 116 -2.17 6.23 -2.54
N PHE A 117 -1.93 5.76 -1.32
CA PHE A 117 -0.66 5.90 -0.63
C PHE A 117 0.04 4.55 -0.67
N VAL A 118 1.30 4.52 -1.10
CA VAL A 118 2.09 3.30 -1.20
C VAL A 118 3.37 3.45 -0.43
N VAL A 119 3.62 2.56 0.52
CA VAL A 119 4.89 2.47 1.24
C VAL A 119 5.77 1.46 0.53
N TYR A 120 7.00 1.87 0.24
CA TYR A 120 7.99 1.07 -0.44
C TYR A 120 9.15 0.73 0.49
N TYR A 121 9.55 -0.53 0.48
CA TYR A 121 10.82 -1.00 1.03
C TYR A 121 11.66 -1.55 -0.12
N LYS A 122 12.86 -1.00 -0.34
CA LYS A 122 13.76 -1.40 -1.45
C LYS A 122 13.04 -1.49 -2.81
N ASP A 123 12.33 -0.44 -3.18
CA ASP A 123 11.54 -0.31 -4.44
C ASP A 123 10.29 -1.21 -4.55
N ARG A 124 9.94 -1.98 -3.51
CA ARG A 124 8.79 -2.89 -3.52
C ARG A 124 7.68 -2.39 -2.61
N SER A 125 6.43 -2.42 -3.05
CA SER A 125 5.31 -2.05 -2.18
C SER A 125 5.15 -3.06 -1.05
N VAL A 126 5.00 -2.55 0.15
CA VAL A 126 4.82 -3.37 1.37
C VAL A 126 3.53 -3.03 2.10
N LEU A 127 2.98 -1.84 1.82
CA LEU A 127 1.71 -1.37 2.33
C LEU A 127 1.07 -0.44 1.29
N GLU A 128 -0.23 -0.59 1.10
CA GLU A 128 -1.04 0.30 0.26
C GLU A 128 -2.28 0.77 1.02
N VAL A 129 -2.58 2.07 0.98
CA VAL A 129 -3.82 2.65 1.50
C VAL A 129 -4.60 3.25 0.35
N TYR A 130 -5.83 2.80 0.20
CA TYR A 130 -6.77 3.31 -0.78
C TYR A 130 -7.83 4.13 -0.05
N THR A 131 -7.98 5.40 -0.41
CA THR A 131 -8.98 6.30 0.16
C THR A 131 -9.89 6.84 -0.95
N ARG A 132 -11.21 6.84 -0.71
CA ARG A 132 -12.24 7.37 -1.60
C ARG A 132 -12.83 8.66 -1.01
N SER A 133 -13.32 9.58 -1.84
CA SER A 133 -14.04 10.78 -1.36
C SER A 133 -15.39 10.47 -0.69
N GLY A 134 -15.97 9.30 -0.96
CA GLY A 134 -17.12 8.74 -0.24
C GLY A 134 -16.78 7.42 0.43
N SER A 135 -17.76 6.73 1.01
CA SER A 135 -17.53 5.39 1.55
C SER A 135 -17.10 4.41 0.45
N ILE A 136 -16.18 3.51 0.78
CA ILE A 136 -15.83 2.40 -0.10
C ILE A 136 -17.00 1.41 -0.04
N ASN A 137 -17.60 1.10 -1.18
CA ASN A 137 -18.68 0.12 -1.21
C ASN A 137 -18.14 -1.33 -1.21
N GLU A 138 -19.05 -2.30 -1.05
CA GLU A 138 -18.68 -3.72 -0.98
C GLU A 138 -18.00 -4.22 -2.26
N ALA A 139 -18.47 -3.79 -3.44
CA ALA A 139 -17.85 -4.21 -4.70
C ALA A 139 -16.43 -3.66 -4.85
N GLU A 140 -16.19 -2.41 -4.45
CA GLU A 140 -14.88 -1.77 -4.47
C GLU A 140 -13.90 -2.43 -3.50
N SER A 141 -14.32 -2.64 -2.25
CA SER A 141 -13.49 -3.32 -1.24
C SER A 141 -13.19 -4.76 -1.63
N ASN A 142 -14.19 -5.53 -2.10
CA ASN A 142 -13.97 -6.89 -2.60
C ASN A 142 -13.04 -6.91 -3.82
N GLY A 143 -13.14 -5.92 -4.71
CA GLY A 143 -12.23 -5.78 -5.85
C GLY A 143 -10.78 -5.54 -5.42
N LEU A 144 -10.55 -4.65 -4.46
CA LEU A 144 -9.20 -4.37 -3.92
C LEU A 144 -8.60 -5.57 -3.19
N LEU A 145 -9.43 -6.31 -2.44
CA LEU A 145 -9.02 -7.55 -1.77
C LEU A 145 -8.69 -8.65 -2.78
N ALA A 146 -9.54 -8.85 -3.80
CA ALA A 146 -9.31 -9.84 -4.87
C ALA A 146 -8.00 -9.59 -5.62
N MET A 147 -7.66 -8.32 -5.86
CA MET A 147 -6.38 -7.94 -6.48
C MET A 147 -5.16 -8.25 -5.60
N ASN A 148 -5.34 -8.45 -4.30
CA ASN A 148 -4.29 -8.77 -3.32
C ASN A 148 -4.42 -10.19 -2.74
N GLN A 149 -5.30 -11.01 -3.34
CA GLN A 149 -5.65 -12.33 -2.82
C GLN A 149 -4.57 -13.39 -3.13
N ALA A 150 -3.86 -13.25 -4.26
CA ALA A 150 -2.93 -14.26 -4.74
C ALA A 150 -3.59 -15.66 -4.82
N SER A 151 -2.99 -16.68 -4.19
CA SER A 151 -3.51 -18.04 -4.07
C SER A 151 -4.27 -18.32 -2.75
N SER A 152 -4.46 -17.31 -1.91
CA SER A 152 -5.06 -17.44 -0.58
C SER A 152 -6.45 -16.84 -0.53
N SER A 153 -7.11 -16.81 0.64
CA SER A 153 -8.43 -16.19 0.81
C SER A 153 -8.40 -15.14 1.91
N TRP A 154 -9.27 -14.14 1.80
CA TRP A 154 -9.47 -13.16 2.87
C TRP A 154 -10.52 -13.65 3.87
N VAL A 155 -10.22 -13.47 5.15
CA VAL A 155 -11.08 -13.80 6.29
C VAL A 155 -11.36 -12.53 7.06
N LYS A 156 -12.61 -12.36 7.52
CA LYS A 156 -13.00 -11.26 8.40
C LYS A 156 -12.51 -11.53 9.82
N GLY A 157 -12.03 -10.48 10.48
CA GLY A 157 -11.46 -10.55 11.81
C GLY A 157 -9.98 -10.17 11.82
N ALA A 158 -9.50 -9.77 12.99
CA ALA A 158 -8.09 -9.51 13.19
C ALA A 158 -7.26 -10.78 12.96
N LEU A 159 -6.01 -10.61 12.52
CA LEU A 159 -5.06 -11.70 12.41
C LEU A 159 -4.86 -12.33 13.80
N PRO A 160 -4.96 -13.66 13.93
CA PRO A 160 -4.69 -14.35 15.19
C PRO A 160 -3.28 -14.06 15.73
N GLU A 161 -3.13 -13.90 17.06
CA GLU A 161 -1.85 -13.52 17.69
C GLU A 161 -0.72 -14.52 17.41
N ASP A 162 -1.04 -15.80 17.24
CA ASP A 162 -0.07 -16.87 16.94
C ASP A 162 0.51 -16.80 15.51
N LYS A 163 -0.09 -15.97 14.64
CA LYS A 163 0.36 -15.77 13.25
C LYS A 163 1.36 -14.62 13.10
N TYR A 164 1.55 -13.78 14.12
CA TYR A 164 2.57 -12.74 14.05
C TYR A 164 3.98 -13.35 14.20
N PRO A 165 4.96 -12.89 13.41
CA PRO A 165 6.34 -13.40 13.47
C PRO A 165 7.01 -13.22 14.84
N ASN A 166 6.67 -12.14 15.54
CA ASN A 166 7.25 -11.80 16.83
C ASN A 166 6.17 -11.54 17.89
N LYS A 167 6.44 -11.99 19.12
CA LYS A 167 5.57 -11.83 20.30
C LYS A 167 6.08 -10.79 21.29
N ASP A 168 7.27 -10.23 21.05
CA ASP A 168 7.95 -9.31 21.96
C ASP A 168 7.41 -7.87 21.88
N TYR A 169 6.62 -7.55 20.86
CA TYR A 169 5.97 -6.26 20.68
C TYR A 169 4.57 -6.45 20.08
N LYS A 170 3.75 -5.42 20.24
CA LYS A 170 2.42 -5.39 19.68
C LYS A 170 2.46 -4.92 18.21
N PRO A 171 1.65 -5.53 17.33
CA PRO A 171 1.34 -4.99 16.01
C PRO A 171 0.90 -3.52 16.13
N LEU A 172 1.32 -2.67 15.19
CA LEU A 172 0.99 -1.24 15.19
C LEU A 172 -0.15 -0.90 14.26
N LEU A 173 -0.27 -1.63 13.16
CA LEU A 173 -1.28 -1.39 12.16
C LEU A 173 -2.59 -2.11 12.54
N PRO A 174 -3.71 -1.38 12.66
CA PRO A 174 -4.99 -2.00 12.91
C PRO A 174 -5.33 -2.96 11.76
N ASN A 175 -6.07 -4.03 12.04
CA ASN A 175 -6.62 -4.91 11.02
C ASN A 175 -7.95 -5.52 11.45
N ASN A 176 -8.83 -5.69 10.47
CA ASN A 176 -10.13 -6.34 10.61
C ASN A 176 -10.40 -7.35 9.48
N LEU A 177 -9.43 -7.58 8.60
CA LEU A 177 -9.34 -8.73 7.71
C LEU A 177 -7.91 -9.26 7.67
N HIS A 178 -7.74 -10.54 7.37
CA HIS A 178 -6.44 -11.17 7.13
C HIS A 178 -6.51 -12.24 6.04
N ARG A 179 -5.37 -12.52 5.41
CA ARG A 179 -5.26 -13.67 4.50
C ARG A 179 -5.09 -14.97 5.30
N THR A 180 -5.64 -16.07 4.78
CA THR A 180 -5.57 -17.40 5.39
C THR A 180 -4.15 -17.94 5.58
N ASP A 181 -3.19 -17.47 4.79
CA ASP A 181 -1.77 -17.82 4.95
C ASP A 181 -1.07 -17.02 6.06
N GLY A 182 -1.68 -15.95 6.57
CA GLY A 182 -1.08 -15.07 7.57
C GLY A 182 -0.02 -14.12 7.03
N GLU A 183 0.15 -14.00 5.71
CA GLU A 183 1.19 -13.13 5.12
C GLU A 183 0.77 -11.66 5.01
N MET A 184 -0.55 -11.41 4.94
CA MET A 184 -1.09 -10.06 4.83
C MET A 184 -2.32 -9.85 5.71
N ALA A 185 -2.50 -8.60 6.11
CA ALA A 185 -3.72 -8.12 6.74
C ALA A 185 -4.26 -6.88 6.02
N ALA A 186 -5.51 -6.58 6.31
CA ALA A 186 -6.16 -5.36 5.86
C ALA A 186 -7.03 -4.75 6.94
N ASN A 187 -7.20 -3.43 6.85
CA ASN A 187 -8.13 -2.67 7.66
C ASN A 187 -9.07 -1.88 6.76
N LEU A 188 -10.32 -2.30 6.68
CA LEU A 188 -11.38 -1.55 6.04
C LEU A 188 -12.04 -0.64 7.07
N ASN A 189 -11.94 0.68 6.88
CA ASN A 189 -12.53 1.67 7.77
C ASN A 189 -13.13 2.83 6.96
N GLY A 190 -14.47 2.90 6.94
CA GLY A 190 -15.23 3.97 6.31
C GLY A 190 -14.92 4.13 4.82
N ASN A 191 -14.16 5.16 4.48
CA ASN A 191 -13.74 5.49 3.11
C ASN A 191 -12.33 5.01 2.77
N SER A 192 -11.70 4.21 3.63
CA SER A 192 -10.33 3.75 3.45
C SER A 192 -10.19 2.24 3.60
N ILE A 193 -9.29 1.65 2.81
CA ILE A 193 -8.77 0.31 3.04
C ILE A 193 -7.25 0.35 3.03
N MET A 194 -6.65 -0.07 4.13
CA MET A 194 -5.22 -0.31 4.25
C MET A 194 -4.98 -1.80 4.04
N ILE A 195 -4.01 -2.16 3.20
CA ILE A 195 -3.59 -3.55 2.97
C ILE A 195 -2.07 -3.58 3.15
N PHE A 196 -1.55 -4.54 3.91
CA PHE A 196 -0.12 -4.58 4.27
C PHE A 196 0.41 -5.99 4.47
N MET A 197 1.72 -6.16 4.28
CA MET A 197 2.42 -7.38 4.66
C MET A 197 2.62 -7.43 6.18
N ILE A 198 2.42 -8.60 6.81
CA ILE A 198 2.61 -8.75 8.25
C ILE A 198 4.04 -8.47 8.70
N ASN A 199 5.03 -8.82 7.87
CA ASN A 199 6.43 -8.50 8.15
C ASN A 199 6.69 -6.98 8.22
N THR A 200 5.88 -6.16 7.55
CA THR A 200 6.01 -4.70 7.63
C THR A 200 5.51 -4.18 8.96
N ASP A 201 4.37 -4.67 9.42
CA ASP A 201 3.83 -4.32 10.74
C ASP A 201 4.77 -4.77 11.87
N ASP A 202 5.36 -5.96 11.70
CA ASP A 202 6.39 -6.51 12.59
C ASP A 202 7.62 -5.59 12.68
N LEU A 203 8.17 -5.16 11.54
CA LEU A 203 9.30 -4.23 11.48
C LEU A 203 8.98 -2.88 12.14
N LEU A 204 7.77 -2.36 11.94
CA LEU A 204 7.33 -1.10 12.55
C LEU A 204 7.21 -1.25 14.07
N GLY A 205 6.62 -2.35 14.55
CA GLY A 205 6.51 -2.67 15.98
C GLY A 205 7.88 -2.75 16.67
N LYS A 206 8.84 -3.43 16.02
CA LYS A 206 10.22 -3.50 16.48
C LYS A 206 10.86 -2.12 16.58
N ALA A 207 10.83 -1.33 15.51
CA ALA A 207 11.43 0.00 15.47
C ALA A 207 10.84 0.93 16.53
N LYS A 208 9.51 0.89 16.74
CA LYS A 208 8.86 1.66 17.80
C LYS A 208 9.38 1.27 19.19
N LYS A 209 9.46 -0.04 19.48
CA LYS A 209 9.99 -0.54 20.76
C LYS A 209 11.45 -0.13 20.98
N GLU A 210 12.27 -0.18 19.94
CA GLU A 210 13.67 0.26 20.02
C GLU A 210 13.78 1.76 20.33
N ARG A 211 12.96 2.60 19.69
CA ARG A 211 12.90 4.04 19.99
C ARG A 211 12.42 4.32 21.41
N GLU A 212 11.38 3.63 21.86
CA GLU A 212 10.87 3.75 23.24
C GLU A 212 11.98 3.40 24.25
N ASN A 213 12.69 2.30 24.04
CA ASN A 213 13.82 1.89 24.90
C ASN A 213 14.99 2.88 24.89
N GLN A 214 15.30 3.49 23.74
CA GLN A 214 16.34 4.52 23.62
C GLN A 214 15.95 5.82 24.32
N SER A 215 14.67 6.20 24.25
CA SER A 215 14.15 7.44 24.88
C SER A 215 13.80 7.28 26.37
N ALA A 216 13.70 6.05 26.87
CA ALA A 216 13.34 5.76 28.26
C ALA A 216 14.27 6.43 29.30
N PRO A 217 15.61 6.42 29.15
CA PRO A 217 16.52 7.09 30.08
C PRO A 217 16.27 8.60 30.21
N ASP A 218 15.97 9.27 29.10
CA ASP A 218 15.70 10.71 29.08
C ASP A 218 14.32 11.04 29.67
N SER A 219 13.34 10.15 29.46
CA SER A 219 11.98 10.33 29.99
C SER A 219 11.87 10.19 31.52
N LEU A 220 12.86 9.54 32.15
CA LEU A 220 12.94 9.35 33.60
C LEU A 220 13.87 10.37 34.27
N ALA A 221 14.57 11.22 33.51
CA ALA A 221 15.44 12.25 34.06
C ALA A 221 14.59 13.38 34.68
N GLY A 222 14.54 13.43 36.01
CA GLY A 222 13.81 14.46 36.77
C GLY A 222 12.55 13.98 37.50
N PHE A 223 12.25 12.68 37.46
CA PHE A 223 11.36 12.01 38.41
C PHE A 223 12.14 11.41 39.58
#